data_AF-A0A0D8XWM0-F1
#
_entry.id   AF-A0A0D8XWM0-F1
#
_cell.length_a   1.000
_cell.length_b   1.000
_cell.length_c   1.000
_cell.angle_alpha   90.00
_cell.angle_beta   90.00
_cell.angle_gamma   90.00
#
_symmetry.space_group_name_H-M   'P 1'
#
loop_
_entity.id
_entity.type
_entity.pdbx_description
1 polymer ?
#
loop_
_entity_poly.entity_id
_entity_poly.type
_entity_poly.pdbx_seq_one_letter_code
_entity_poly.pdbx_strand_id
1 'polypeptide(L)'
;MQSSEPVVSDFWSYITSFQFINDIRDAANEIKDFLIFAGEQFYYTRCERRVVAAQRKDRPELKDGWDVMDLARKFKLPPLIDKMERVDGTTLSIEQFQEKYERASIPCVITGLTESWKAKDNWTIKKLLEKYGNSRFKCGERKNGRAVKLKFKYYAEYMRENEDDSPLYIFDPTFGEVQKSVYLLNKQHYSSEKRFLHSLMRDRVKP
;
A
#
# COMPACT_ATOMS: atom_id res chain seq x y z
N MET A 1 -72.60 -27.56 -27.12
CA MET A 1 -71.62 -28.13 -26.15
C MET A 1 -70.24 -27.82 -26.70
N GLN A 2 -69.57 -26.83 -26.13
CA GLN A 2 -68.19 -26.51 -26.52
C GLN A 2 -67.38 -26.56 -25.23
N SER A 3 -66.76 -27.72 -25.00
CA SER A 3 -65.87 -27.93 -23.86
C SER A 3 -64.50 -27.37 -24.20
N SER A 4 -64.06 -26.44 -23.36
CA SER A 4 -62.80 -25.72 -23.34
C SER A 4 -61.56 -26.62 -23.44
N GLU A 5 -60.62 -26.21 -24.28
CA GLU A 5 -59.28 -26.80 -24.42
C GLU A 5 -58.42 -26.58 -23.16
N PRO A 6 -57.45 -27.48 -22.89
CA PRO A 6 -56.63 -27.42 -21.69
C PRO A 6 -55.57 -26.31 -21.78
N VAL A 7 -55.60 -25.40 -20.80
CA VAL A 7 -54.59 -24.36 -20.54
C VAL A 7 -53.30 -25.03 -20.05
N VAL A 8 -52.46 -25.52 -20.97
CA VAL A 8 -51.12 -26.08 -20.65
C VAL A 8 -50.02 -25.53 -21.58
N SER A 9 -50.31 -24.56 -22.46
CA SER A 9 -49.33 -24.06 -23.44
C SER A 9 -48.25 -23.13 -22.87
N ASP A 10 -48.49 -22.47 -21.74
CA ASP A 10 -47.67 -21.31 -21.36
C ASP A 10 -46.43 -21.67 -20.55
N PHE A 11 -46.49 -22.73 -19.74
CA PHE A 11 -45.35 -23.13 -18.91
C PHE A 11 -44.34 -23.98 -19.69
N TRP A 12 -44.82 -24.97 -20.46
CA TRP A 12 -43.95 -25.87 -21.23
C TRP A 12 -43.26 -25.18 -22.42
N SER A 13 -43.94 -24.23 -23.06
CA SER A 13 -43.33 -23.40 -24.11
C SER A 13 -42.25 -22.47 -23.54
N TYR A 14 -42.49 -21.87 -22.37
CA TYR A 14 -41.51 -21.02 -21.71
C TYR A 14 -40.26 -21.79 -21.32
N ILE A 15 -40.36 -22.93 -20.62
CA ILE A 15 -39.18 -23.68 -20.17
C ILE A 15 -38.35 -24.30 -21.31
N THR A 16 -38.93 -24.44 -22.51
CA THR A 16 -38.21 -24.90 -23.71
C THR A 16 -37.78 -23.75 -24.62
N SER A 17 -38.19 -22.52 -24.31
CA SER A 17 -37.86 -21.33 -25.10
C SER A 17 -36.42 -20.86 -24.87
N PHE A 18 -35.91 -20.12 -25.85
CA PHE A 18 -34.64 -19.41 -25.73
C PHE A 18 -34.68 -18.33 -24.63
N GLN A 19 -35.87 -17.83 -24.29
CA GLN A 19 -36.07 -16.83 -23.25
C GLN A 19 -35.76 -17.40 -21.86
N PHE A 20 -36.25 -18.60 -21.54
CA PHE A 20 -35.91 -19.29 -20.29
C PHE A 20 -34.42 -19.58 -20.15
N ILE A 21 -33.73 -19.92 -21.25
CA ILE A 21 -32.28 -20.11 -21.23
C ILE A 21 -31.54 -18.80 -20.93
N ASN A 22 -31.98 -17.68 -21.51
CA ASN A 22 -31.42 -16.37 -21.21
C ASN A 22 -31.71 -15.95 -19.76
N ASP A 23 -32.93 -16.14 -19.27
CA ASP A 23 -33.33 -15.80 -17.90
C ASP A 23 -32.53 -16.61 -16.85
N ILE A 24 -32.24 -17.89 -17.12
CA ILE A 24 -31.33 -18.70 -16.28
C ILE A 24 -29.90 -18.16 -16.31
N ARG A 25 -29.40 -17.78 -17.50
CA ARG A 25 -28.06 -17.20 -17.63
C ARG A 25 -27.97 -15.88 -16.87
N ASP A 26 -28.98 -15.03 -16.97
CA ASP A 26 -29.03 -13.74 -16.30
C ASP A 26 -29.12 -13.91 -14.78
N ALA A 27 -29.96 -14.83 -14.29
CA ALA A 27 -30.00 -15.20 -12.88
C ALA A 27 -28.65 -15.75 -12.38
N ALA A 28 -27.94 -16.55 -13.19
CA ALA A 28 -26.61 -17.04 -12.83
C ALA A 28 -25.56 -15.92 -12.77
N ASN A 29 -25.63 -14.93 -13.68
CA ASN A 29 -24.78 -13.75 -13.65
C ASN A 29 -25.09 -12.88 -12.41
N GLU A 30 -26.36 -12.65 -12.09
CA GLU A 30 -26.77 -11.92 -10.88
C GLU A 30 -26.28 -12.60 -9.60
N ILE A 31 -26.40 -13.93 -9.50
CA ILE A 31 -25.89 -14.70 -8.34
C ILE A 31 -24.37 -14.57 -8.25
N LYS A 32 -23.66 -14.65 -9.38
CA LYS A 32 -22.20 -14.46 -9.42
C LYS A 32 -21.81 -13.07 -8.96
N ASP A 33 -22.48 -12.03 -9.46
CA ASP A 33 -22.21 -10.64 -9.09
C ASP A 33 -22.53 -10.39 -7.61
N PHE A 34 -23.62 -10.95 -7.10
CA PHE A 34 -23.95 -10.93 -5.67
C PHE A 34 -22.86 -11.60 -4.81
N LEU A 35 -22.36 -12.77 -5.23
CA LEU A 35 -21.29 -13.47 -4.51
C LEU A 35 -19.97 -12.70 -4.53
N ILE A 36 -19.64 -12.07 -5.66
CA ILE A 36 -18.47 -11.17 -5.77
C ILE A 36 -18.65 -9.99 -4.83
N PHE A 37 -19.79 -9.31 -4.89
CA PHE A 37 -20.11 -8.18 -4.02
C PHE A 37 -20.06 -8.56 -2.53
N ALA A 38 -20.70 -9.66 -2.14
CA ALA A 38 -20.67 -10.15 -0.76
C ALA A 38 -19.23 -10.51 -0.31
N GLY A 39 -18.44 -11.09 -1.20
CA GLY A 39 -17.02 -11.38 -0.97
C GLY A 39 -16.18 -10.12 -0.78
N GLU A 40 -16.42 -9.09 -1.60
CA GLU A 40 -15.78 -7.77 -1.48
C GLU A 40 -16.17 -7.09 -0.18
N GLN A 41 -17.46 -7.00 0.14
CA GLN A 41 -17.94 -6.43 1.41
C GLN A 41 -17.34 -7.14 2.62
N PHE A 42 -17.26 -8.47 2.60
CA PHE A 42 -16.60 -9.24 3.66
C PHE A 42 -15.10 -8.93 3.75
N TYR A 43 -14.42 -8.73 2.61
CA TYR A 43 -13.02 -8.35 2.59
C TYR A 43 -12.79 -6.92 3.14
N TYR A 44 -13.61 -5.95 2.74
CA TYR A 44 -13.54 -4.57 3.23
C TYR A 44 -13.79 -4.49 4.73
N THR A 45 -14.85 -5.11 5.23
CA THR A 45 -15.13 -5.18 6.68
C THR A 45 -13.99 -5.86 7.44
N ARG A 46 -13.35 -6.88 6.85
CA ARG A 46 -12.15 -7.49 7.43
C ARG A 46 -10.96 -6.53 7.42
N CYS A 47 -10.77 -5.76 6.36
CA CYS A 47 -9.70 -4.78 6.23
C CYS A 47 -9.83 -3.72 7.34
N GLU A 48 -10.98 -3.07 7.44
CA GLU A 48 -11.32 -2.05 8.45
C GLU A 48 -11.04 -2.57 9.86
N ARG A 49 -11.56 -3.76 10.21
CA ARG A 49 -11.31 -4.37 11.53
C ARG A 49 -9.83 -4.54 11.83
N ARG A 50 -9.00 -4.84 10.82
CA ARG A 50 -7.54 -5.01 10.99
C ARG A 50 -6.82 -3.68 11.12
N VAL A 51 -7.25 -2.66 10.39
CA VAL A 51 -6.74 -1.29 10.48
C VAL A 51 -7.08 -0.70 11.85
N VAL A 52 -8.35 -0.73 12.26
CA VAL A 52 -8.81 -0.25 13.58
C VAL A 52 -8.06 -0.96 14.72
N ALA A 53 -7.83 -2.27 14.59
CA ALA A 53 -7.06 -3.01 15.57
C ALA A 53 -5.56 -2.63 15.60
N ALA A 54 -5.00 -2.11 14.51
CA ALA A 54 -3.63 -1.58 14.46
C ALA A 54 -3.59 -0.17 15.06
N GLN A 55 -4.49 0.71 14.63
CA GLN A 55 -4.68 2.06 15.17
C GLN A 55 -4.78 2.06 16.71
N ARG A 56 -5.69 1.24 17.27
CA ARG A 56 -5.86 1.12 18.74
C ARG A 56 -4.61 0.62 19.48
N LYS A 57 -3.73 -0.11 18.81
CA LYS A 57 -2.47 -0.60 19.42
C LYS A 57 -1.36 0.44 19.35
N ASP A 58 -1.33 1.20 18.27
CA ASP A 58 -0.33 2.23 18.00
C ASP A 58 -0.59 3.47 18.86
N ARG A 59 -1.80 4.04 18.74
CA ARG A 59 -2.20 5.26 19.45
C ARG A 59 -3.48 5.03 20.29
N PRO A 60 -3.40 4.27 21.39
CA PRO A 60 -4.55 4.02 22.27
C PRO A 60 -5.10 5.28 22.96
N GLU A 61 -4.36 6.39 22.95
CA GLU A 61 -4.77 7.70 23.46
C GLU A 61 -5.79 8.43 22.57
N LEU A 62 -5.88 8.08 21.28
CA LEU A 62 -6.85 8.68 20.35
C LEU A 62 -8.23 8.05 20.53
N LYS A 63 -8.95 8.49 21.56
CA LYS A 63 -10.30 8.01 21.88
C LYS A 63 -11.38 8.68 21.03
N ASP A 64 -11.17 9.93 20.64
CA ASP A 64 -12.17 10.77 19.99
C ASP A 64 -12.22 10.59 18.46
N GLY A 65 -11.26 9.87 17.88
CA GLY A 65 -11.17 9.61 16.44
C GLY A 65 -9.75 9.76 15.91
N TRP A 66 -9.56 9.46 14.61
CA TRP A 66 -8.28 9.63 13.90
C TRP A 66 -8.31 10.84 12.93
N ASP A 67 -9.47 11.45 12.77
CA ASP A 67 -9.87 12.45 11.78
C ASP A 67 -10.54 13.68 12.44
N VAL A 68 -10.34 13.87 13.76
CA VAL A 68 -11.00 14.89 14.58
C VAL A 68 -10.78 16.32 14.05
N MET A 69 -9.60 16.59 13.49
CA MET A 69 -9.25 17.90 12.96
C MET A 69 -9.76 18.11 11.53
N ASP A 70 -10.14 17.05 10.83
CA ASP A 70 -10.55 17.05 9.41
C ASP A 70 -9.47 17.67 8.52
N LEU A 71 -8.20 17.30 8.75
CA LEU A 71 -7.06 17.79 7.99
C LEU A 71 -7.13 17.35 6.53
N ALA A 72 -7.70 16.18 6.22
CA ALA A 72 -7.88 15.71 4.86
C ALA A 72 -8.59 16.75 3.96
N ARG A 73 -9.55 17.49 4.52
CA ARG A 73 -10.32 18.50 3.79
C ARG A 73 -9.80 19.92 4.00
N LYS A 74 -9.47 20.25 5.26
CA LYS A 74 -9.10 21.61 5.68
C LYS A 74 -7.64 21.96 5.42
N PHE A 75 -6.72 21.01 5.59
CA PHE A 75 -5.29 21.29 5.45
C PHE A 75 -4.93 21.44 3.98
N LYS A 76 -4.45 22.62 3.62
CA LYS A 76 -3.87 22.89 2.30
C LYS A 76 -2.38 23.10 2.49
N LEU A 77 -1.59 22.33 1.74
CA LEU A 77 -0.14 22.46 1.78
C LEU A 77 0.24 23.88 1.35
N PRO A 78 1.04 24.61 2.16
CA PRO A 78 1.54 25.91 1.74
C PRO A 78 2.43 25.75 0.50
N PRO A 79 2.61 26.83 -0.30
CA PRO A 79 3.58 26.82 -1.39
C PRO A 79 4.95 26.37 -0.89
N LEU A 80 5.50 25.32 -1.51
CA LEU A 80 6.79 24.78 -1.13
C LEU A 80 7.90 25.69 -1.68
N ILE A 81 8.64 26.34 -0.80
CA ILE A 81 9.85 27.09 -1.18
C ILE A 81 11.05 26.15 -0.95
N ASP A 82 11.51 25.52 -2.03
CA ASP A 82 12.72 24.69 -2.01
C ASP A 82 13.96 25.58 -2.07
N LYS A 83 14.78 25.55 -1.01
CA LYS A 83 16.05 26.28 -0.92
C LYS A 83 17.26 25.34 -0.83
N MET A 84 17.03 24.03 -0.87
CA MET A 84 18.08 23.05 -0.61
C MET A 84 18.91 22.83 -1.88
N GLU A 85 20.25 22.85 -1.73
CA GLU A 85 21.15 22.63 -2.85
C GLU A 85 20.98 21.20 -3.40
N ARG A 86 20.89 21.08 -4.72
CA ARG A 86 20.81 19.81 -5.45
C ARG A 86 22.14 19.58 -6.16
N VAL A 87 22.75 18.43 -5.91
CA VAL A 87 24.07 18.07 -6.45
C VAL A 87 23.93 16.76 -7.22
N ASP A 88 24.58 16.67 -8.37
CA ASP A 88 24.62 15.45 -9.16
C ASP A 88 25.61 14.45 -8.56
N GLY A 89 25.09 13.35 -8.01
CA GLY A 89 25.89 12.31 -7.40
C GLY A 89 26.75 11.50 -8.38
N THR A 90 26.49 11.59 -9.69
CA THR A 90 27.33 10.92 -10.71
C THR A 90 28.66 11.65 -10.92
N THR A 91 28.69 12.95 -10.63
CA THR A 91 29.89 13.81 -10.77
C THR A 91 30.57 14.10 -9.43
N LEU A 92 29.85 13.96 -8.32
CA LEU A 92 30.32 14.29 -6.99
C LEU A 92 31.29 13.24 -6.44
N SER A 93 32.52 13.64 -6.13
CA SER A 93 33.48 12.77 -5.44
C SER A 93 33.16 12.62 -3.96
N ILE A 94 33.66 11.54 -3.33
CA ILE A 94 33.48 11.32 -1.89
C ILE A 94 34.14 12.43 -1.07
N GLU A 95 35.35 12.83 -1.46
CA GLU A 95 36.15 13.86 -0.79
C GLU A 95 35.46 15.23 -0.86
N GLN A 96 34.93 15.58 -2.04
CA GLN A 96 34.15 16.80 -2.24
C GLN A 96 32.89 16.79 -1.38
N PHE A 97 32.19 15.65 -1.30
CA PHE A 97 31.03 15.52 -0.43
C PHE A 97 31.39 15.68 1.05
N GLN A 98 32.46 15.02 1.48
CA GLN A 98 32.93 15.05 2.87
C GLN A 98 33.32 16.46 3.31
N GLU A 99 34.07 17.18 2.48
CA GLU A 99 34.55 18.53 2.80
C GLU A 99 33.44 19.56 2.78
N LYS A 100 32.58 19.55 1.74
CA LYS A 100 31.56 20.58 1.53
C LYS A 100 30.28 20.36 2.35
N TYR A 101 29.87 19.10 2.56
CA TYR A 101 28.57 18.79 3.15
C TYR A 101 28.68 18.07 4.50
N GLU A 102 29.39 16.95 4.56
CA GLU A 102 29.41 16.11 5.77
C GLU A 102 30.12 16.80 6.95
N ARG A 103 31.37 17.24 6.76
CA ARG A 103 32.16 17.89 7.82
C ARG A 103 31.55 19.21 8.27
N ALA A 104 31.01 19.97 7.33
CA ALA A 104 30.35 21.25 7.61
C ALA A 104 28.90 21.09 8.12
N SER A 105 28.37 19.86 8.17
CA SER A 105 26.96 19.58 8.52
C SER A 105 25.95 20.37 7.68
N ILE A 106 26.24 20.54 6.39
CA ILE A 106 25.39 21.26 5.44
C ILE A 106 24.50 20.25 4.71
N PRO A 107 23.15 20.37 4.80
CA PRO A 107 22.24 19.46 4.10
C PRO A 107 22.25 19.73 2.58
N CYS A 108 22.19 18.65 1.79
CA CYS A 108 22.01 18.73 0.35
C CYS A 108 21.16 17.55 -0.16
N VAL A 109 20.62 17.69 -1.37
CA VAL A 109 19.95 16.62 -2.12
C VAL A 109 20.90 16.05 -3.15
N ILE A 110 21.18 14.75 -3.07
CA ILE A 110 22.00 14.04 -4.06
C ILE A 110 21.08 13.44 -5.13
N THR A 111 21.36 13.77 -6.38
CA THR A 111 20.60 13.33 -7.56
C THR A 111 21.41 12.34 -8.40
N GLY A 112 20.80 11.74 -9.44
CA GLY A 112 21.48 10.84 -10.40
C GLY A 112 21.78 9.41 -9.92
N LEU A 113 21.97 9.17 -8.62
CA LEU A 113 22.38 7.86 -8.09
C LEU A 113 21.30 6.75 -8.13
N THR A 114 20.05 7.09 -8.38
CA THR A 114 18.92 6.14 -8.32
C THR A 114 18.33 5.82 -9.68
N GLU A 115 18.90 6.34 -10.77
CA GLU A 115 18.35 6.18 -12.12
C GLU A 115 18.31 4.73 -12.60
N SER A 116 19.33 3.95 -12.22
CA SER A 116 19.46 2.53 -12.57
C SER A 116 18.68 1.59 -11.66
N TRP A 117 17.98 2.11 -10.64
CA TRP A 117 17.30 1.29 -9.65
C TRP A 117 15.99 0.73 -10.21
N LYS A 118 15.88 -0.59 -10.30
CA LYS A 118 14.60 -1.23 -10.67
C LYS A 118 13.49 -1.02 -9.65
N ALA A 119 13.77 -0.37 -8.51
CA ALA A 119 12.73 0.11 -7.59
C ALA A 119 11.76 1.05 -8.32
N LYS A 120 12.25 1.90 -9.23
CA LYS A 120 11.42 2.80 -10.05
C LYS A 120 10.28 2.07 -10.77
N ASP A 121 10.57 0.91 -11.36
CA ASP A 121 9.57 0.14 -12.12
C ASP A 121 8.80 -0.87 -11.26
N ASN A 122 9.38 -1.33 -10.16
CA ASN A 122 8.85 -2.46 -9.39
C ASN A 122 8.12 -2.06 -8.11
N TRP A 123 8.38 -0.88 -7.56
CA TRP A 123 7.73 -0.39 -6.35
C TRP A 123 6.44 0.35 -6.68
N THR A 124 5.56 -0.31 -7.44
CA THR A 124 4.19 0.12 -7.67
C THR A 124 3.26 -0.60 -6.71
N ILE A 125 2.15 0.03 -6.29
CA ILE A 125 1.18 -0.59 -5.37
C ILE A 125 0.71 -1.96 -5.89
N LYS A 126 0.43 -2.08 -7.20
CA LYS A 126 0.04 -3.34 -7.84
C LYS A 126 1.08 -4.45 -7.66
N LYS A 127 2.34 -4.21 -8.06
CA LYS A 127 3.41 -5.21 -7.96
C LYS A 127 3.73 -5.56 -6.50
N LEU A 128 3.67 -4.58 -5.60
CA LEU A 128 3.86 -4.79 -4.18
C LEU A 128 2.71 -5.60 -3.55
N LEU A 129 1.47 -5.40 -3.99
CA LEU A 129 0.31 -6.21 -3.58
C LEU A 129 0.45 -7.66 -4.02
N GLU A 130 0.81 -7.89 -5.29
CA GLU A 130 1.00 -9.22 -5.86
C GLU A 130 2.07 -10.01 -5.09
N LYS A 131 3.22 -9.37 -4.81
CA LYS A 131 4.37 -10.04 -4.19
C LYS A 131 4.33 -10.07 -2.66
N TYR A 132 3.81 -9.01 -2.03
CA TYR A 132 3.90 -8.78 -0.59
C TYR A 132 2.56 -8.58 0.11
N GLY A 133 1.42 -8.74 -0.57
CA GLY A 133 0.10 -8.50 0.01
C GLY A 133 -0.16 -9.24 1.34
N ASN A 134 0.38 -10.45 1.50
CA ASN A 134 0.26 -11.23 2.74
C ASN A 134 1.41 -11.04 3.74
N SER A 135 2.47 -10.33 3.37
CA SER A 135 3.59 -9.98 4.24
C SER A 135 3.20 -8.88 5.22
N ARG A 136 3.74 -8.94 6.44
CA ARG A 136 3.45 -7.98 7.50
C ARG A 136 4.58 -6.96 7.62
N PHE A 137 4.22 -5.68 7.63
CA PHE A 137 5.15 -4.56 7.79
C PHE A 137 4.85 -3.82 9.09
N LYS A 138 5.88 -3.36 9.80
CA LYS A 138 5.71 -2.46 10.95
C LYS A 138 5.09 -1.14 10.46
N CYS A 139 4.00 -0.75 11.09
CA CYS A 139 3.29 0.51 10.79
C CYS A 139 3.00 1.34 12.05
N GLY A 140 3.66 0.99 13.15
CA GLY A 140 3.40 1.58 14.45
C GLY A 140 4.13 0.85 15.58
N GLU A 141 3.98 1.36 16.79
CA GLU A 141 4.61 0.86 18.00
C GLU A 141 3.70 1.00 19.21
N ARG A 142 3.61 -0.06 20.01
CA ARG A 142 2.83 -0.02 21.25
C ARG A 142 3.60 0.74 22.34
N LYS A 143 2.89 1.18 23.38
CA LYS A 143 3.48 1.76 24.60
C LYS A 143 4.61 0.93 25.25
N ASN A 144 4.63 -0.38 25.05
CA ASN A 144 5.67 -1.27 25.58
C ASN A 144 6.80 -1.59 24.58
N GLY A 145 6.94 -0.81 23.50
CA GLY A 145 7.96 -0.97 22.47
C GLY A 145 7.71 -2.10 21.46
N ARG A 146 6.63 -2.87 21.61
CA ARG A 146 6.33 -3.95 20.65
C ARG A 146 5.79 -3.38 19.34
N ALA A 147 6.36 -3.83 18.22
CA ALA A 147 5.92 -3.42 16.90
C ALA A 147 4.44 -3.75 16.63
N VAL A 148 3.71 -2.79 16.10
CA VAL A 148 2.40 -3.00 15.47
C VAL A 148 2.65 -3.29 14.00
N LYS A 149 2.20 -4.45 13.53
CA LYS A 149 2.39 -4.88 12.14
C LYS A 149 1.06 -5.12 11.43
N LEU A 150 0.94 -4.69 10.18
CA LEU A 150 -0.22 -4.88 9.32
C LEU A 150 0.20 -5.59 8.02
N LYS A 151 -0.70 -6.41 7.46
CA LYS A 151 -0.45 -7.02 6.14
C LYS A 151 -0.52 -5.93 5.07
N PHE A 152 0.38 -5.97 4.08
CA PHE A 152 0.43 -4.94 3.05
C PHE A 152 -0.90 -4.80 2.28
N LYS A 153 -1.63 -5.89 2.03
CA LYS A 153 -2.93 -5.81 1.37
C LYS A 153 -3.97 -4.99 2.13
N TYR A 154 -3.93 -5.01 3.45
CA TYR A 154 -4.84 -4.18 4.26
C TYR A 154 -4.33 -2.73 4.31
N TYR A 155 -3.01 -2.54 4.33
CA TYR A 155 -2.43 -1.20 4.29
C TYR A 155 -2.69 -0.50 2.95
N ALA A 156 -2.60 -1.23 1.83
CA ALA A 156 -2.88 -0.69 0.50
C ALA A 156 -4.33 -0.24 0.34
N GLU A 157 -5.29 -1.02 0.84
CA GLU A 157 -6.69 -0.60 0.87
C GLU A 157 -6.92 0.58 1.82
N TYR A 158 -6.30 0.56 3.00
CA TYR A 158 -6.34 1.69 3.93
C TYR A 158 -5.89 3.00 3.27
N MET A 159 -4.76 2.99 2.56
CA MET A 159 -4.24 4.18 1.88
C MET A 159 -5.18 4.74 0.79
N ARG A 160 -6.06 3.91 0.20
CA ARG A 160 -6.89 4.32 -0.94
C ARG A 160 -7.94 5.36 -0.54
N GLU A 161 -8.57 5.18 0.62
CA GLU A 161 -9.74 5.96 1.07
C GLU A 161 -9.50 6.57 2.47
N ASN A 162 -8.24 6.88 2.81
CA ASN A 162 -7.90 7.37 4.15
C ASN A 162 -8.15 8.88 4.31
N GLU A 163 -8.93 9.23 5.35
CA GLU A 163 -9.14 10.62 5.79
C GLU A 163 -8.50 10.93 7.17
N ASP A 164 -7.75 9.99 7.77
CA ASP A 164 -7.09 10.22 9.06
C ASP A 164 -6.17 11.47 9.02
N ASP A 165 -6.20 12.28 10.07
CA ASP A 165 -5.37 13.48 10.23
C ASP A 165 -3.87 13.15 10.25
N SER A 166 -3.54 12.02 10.85
CA SER A 166 -2.19 11.48 10.94
C SER A 166 -2.25 9.98 10.69
N PRO A 167 -2.14 9.53 9.43
CA PRO A 167 -2.39 8.12 9.08
C PRO A 167 -1.37 7.16 9.69
N LEU A 168 -1.73 5.87 9.78
CA LEU A 168 -0.75 4.80 10.02
C LEU A 168 0.33 4.85 8.93
N TYR A 169 1.60 4.74 9.34
CA TYR A 169 2.73 4.87 8.43
C TYR A 169 3.64 3.65 8.49
N ILE A 170 3.86 2.99 7.35
CA ILE A 170 4.82 1.87 7.29
C ILE A 170 6.24 2.40 7.53
N PHE A 171 6.85 1.92 8.60
CA PHE A 171 8.25 2.15 8.92
C PHE A 171 8.84 0.86 9.50
N ASP A 172 9.47 0.06 8.64
CA ASP A 172 9.95 -1.28 8.99
C ASP A 172 11.49 -1.36 8.96
N PRO A 173 12.17 -1.35 10.12
CA PRO A 173 13.62 -1.47 10.17
C PRO A 173 14.10 -2.90 9.87
N THR A 174 13.22 -3.90 9.97
CA THR A 174 13.52 -5.31 9.66
C THR A 174 13.31 -5.64 8.18
N PHE A 175 13.09 -4.60 7.37
CA PHE A 175 12.95 -4.70 5.92
C PHE A 175 14.23 -5.27 5.32
N GLY A 176 14.13 -6.46 4.72
CA GLY A 176 15.25 -7.11 4.08
C GLY A 176 15.99 -8.17 4.88
N GLU A 177 15.61 -8.38 6.15
CA GLU A 177 16.12 -9.49 6.98
C GLU A 177 15.14 -10.68 7.01
N VAL A 178 13.85 -10.41 6.78
CA VAL A 178 12.80 -11.45 6.75
C VAL A 178 12.78 -12.12 5.37
N GLN A 179 12.79 -13.45 5.31
CA GLN A 179 12.91 -14.26 4.07
C GLN A 179 12.13 -13.74 2.85
N LYS A 180 10.93 -13.17 3.05
CA LYS A 180 10.13 -12.57 1.96
C LYS A 180 10.57 -11.13 1.62
N SER A 181 10.89 -10.27 2.59
CA SER A 181 11.37 -8.90 2.34
C SER A 181 12.83 -8.85 1.88
N VAL A 182 13.63 -9.90 2.11
CA VAL A 182 14.98 -10.07 1.52
C VAL A 182 14.94 -9.90 0.00
N TYR A 183 13.86 -10.31 -0.67
CA TYR A 183 13.69 -10.11 -2.12
C TYR A 183 13.59 -8.64 -2.55
N LEU A 184 13.27 -7.72 -1.64
CA LEU A 184 13.33 -6.28 -1.90
C LEU A 184 14.77 -5.76 -1.86
N LEU A 185 15.64 -6.38 -1.06
CA LEU A 185 17.07 -6.07 -0.98
C LEU A 185 17.93 -6.84 -1.99
N ASN A 186 17.49 -8.03 -2.42
CA ASN A 186 18.32 -8.95 -3.20
C ASN A 186 18.64 -8.37 -4.58
N LYS A 187 19.83 -7.77 -4.74
CA LYS A 187 20.67 -7.47 -5.93
C LYS A 187 20.00 -6.96 -7.23
N GLN A 188 18.69 -6.83 -7.30
CA GLN A 188 17.93 -6.52 -8.50
C GLN A 188 17.21 -5.17 -8.41
N HIS A 189 17.03 -4.58 -7.23
CA HIS A 189 16.36 -3.28 -7.08
C HIS A 189 17.31 -2.11 -6.82
N TYR A 190 18.52 -2.39 -6.32
CA TYR A 190 19.56 -1.41 -6.03
C TYR A 190 20.80 -1.78 -6.83
N SER A 191 21.28 -0.85 -7.65
CA SER A 191 22.53 -1.00 -8.41
C SER A 191 23.76 -0.77 -7.52
N SER A 192 24.91 -1.22 -7.98
CA SER A 192 26.17 -1.34 -7.25
C SER A 192 26.98 -0.03 -7.12
N GLU A 193 26.37 1.14 -6.89
CA GLU A 193 27.08 2.33 -6.34
C GLU A 193 27.45 2.16 -4.86
N LYS A 194 27.92 0.95 -4.52
CA LYS A 194 28.30 0.47 -3.19
C LYS A 194 29.52 1.15 -2.60
N ARG A 195 30.12 2.15 -3.23
CA ARG A 195 31.30 2.82 -2.68
C ARG A 195 30.92 4.12 -1.99
N PHE A 196 30.16 4.97 -2.70
CA PHE A 196 29.67 6.24 -2.17
C PHE A 196 28.64 6.04 -1.04
N LEU A 197 27.55 5.29 -1.29
CA LEU A 197 26.51 5.04 -0.27
C LEU A 197 27.00 4.24 0.93
N HIS A 198 27.97 3.36 0.72
CA HIS A 198 28.53 2.55 1.77
C HIS A 198 29.54 3.32 2.63
N SER A 199 30.29 4.26 2.04
CA SER A 199 31.11 5.21 2.79
C SER A 199 30.24 6.09 3.69
N LEU A 200 29.14 6.63 3.15
CA LEU A 200 28.13 7.42 3.87
C LEU A 200 27.50 6.71 5.07
N MET A 201 27.32 5.38 4.99
CA MET A 201 26.55 4.61 5.97
C MET A 201 27.42 3.87 6.99
N ARG A 202 28.72 3.67 6.73
CA ARG A 202 29.60 2.82 7.56
C ARG A 202 30.36 3.59 8.65
N ASP A 203 30.59 4.90 8.47
CA ASP A 203 31.40 5.69 9.42
C ASP A 203 30.66 6.17 10.68
N ARG A 204 29.40 5.75 10.88
CA ARG A 204 28.62 6.00 12.11
C ARG A 204 28.72 4.89 13.18
N VAL A 205 29.79 4.09 13.15
CA VAL A 205 30.16 3.20 14.26
C VAL A 205 31.63 3.41 14.60
N LYS A 206 31.94 4.52 15.25
CA LYS A 206 33.05 4.58 16.20
C LYS A 206 32.52 5.15 17.51
N PRO A 207 32.85 4.52 18.66
CA PRO A 207 32.46 5.01 19.98
C PRO A 207 33.06 6.40 20.27
#